data_AF-A0A644UBF0-F1
#
_entry.id   AF-A0A644UBF0-F1
#
_cell.length_a   1.000
_cell.length_b   1.000
_cell.length_c   1.000
_cell.angle_alpha   90.00
_cell.angle_beta   90.00
_cell.angle_gamma   90.00
#
_symmetry.space_group_name_H-M   'P 1'
#
loop_
_entity.id
_entity.type
_entity.pdbx_description
1 polymer ?
#
loop_
_entity_poly.entity_id
_entity_poly.type
_entity_poly.pdbx_seq_one_letter_code
_entity_poly.pdbx_strand_id
1 'polypeptide(L)'
;MAQLSVERTPLIIAAEINTINQQAEKILLISAIEIGKRLKEAKALVPHGEWGKWLGESVNYSQRTADKLMQLFNGYGHELLVSSDDDGSSNSPPVANLSYSKALILLGIPEEERERFVQDNDVVSMTKQELQEAVKEKKQALRERDEANQERERTIQKNTDLQRELDNKNSTITKLTTQNTTLEKEVSVYKQISESRQENVTQKQTKLGESTEEFLSARKITDAQFNIHRDNMINAYQALLKTLAALAETDPELKEEYRKMAHGIVENMAKRLIVYPPSITTNLNVKKITTTL
;
A
#
# COMPACT_ATOMS: atom_id res chain seq x y z
N MET A 1 26.99 -92.60 9.37
CA MET A 1 26.69 -91.21 8.95
C MET A 1 25.70 -91.29 7.81
N ALA A 2 24.41 -91.12 8.08
CA ALA A 2 23.37 -91.18 7.06
C ALA A 2 23.54 -89.99 6.12
N GLN A 3 23.98 -90.25 4.89
CA GLN A 3 23.87 -89.29 3.80
C GLN A 3 22.37 -89.09 3.56
N LEU A 4 21.83 -87.95 4.04
CA LEU A 4 20.52 -87.50 3.57
C LEU A 4 20.66 -87.30 2.06
N SER A 5 20.20 -88.27 1.28
CA SER A 5 19.97 -88.08 -0.15
C SER A 5 18.83 -87.08 -0.26
N VAL A 6 19.15 -85.79 -0.33
CA VAL A 6 18.21 -84.77 -0.75
C VAL A 6 17.73 -85.19 -2.14
N GLU A 7 16.50 -85.69 -2.23
CA GLU A 7 15.91 -86.10 -3.50
C GLU A 7 16.02 -84.93 -4.47
N ARG A 8 16.74 -85.13 -5.58
CA ARG A 8 16.93 -84.07 -6.57
C ARG A 8 15.61 -83.83 -7.29
N THR A 9 14.87 -82.83 -6.83
CA THR A 9 13.62 -82.39 -7.45
C THR A 9 13.86 -81.20 -8.39
N PRO A 10 13.02 -81.00 -9.42
CA PRO A 10 13.09 -79.81 -10.28
C PRO A 10 13.04 -78.48 -9.49
N LEU A 11 12.32 -78.46 -8.36
CA LEU A 11 12.24 -77.28 -7.48
C LEU A 11 13.60 -76.93 -6.84
N ILE A 12 14.35 -77.94 -6.38
CA ILE A 12 15.68 -77.73 -5.78
C ILE A 12 16.66 -77.26 -6.85
N ILE A 13 16.63 -77.86 -8.05
CA ILE A 13 17.47 -77.42 -9.18
C ILE A 13 17.15 -75.97 -9.57
N ALA A 14 15.88 -75.58 -9.60
CA ALA A 14 15.49 -74.21 -9.87
C ALA A 14 16.02 -73.23 -8.80
N ALA A 15 15.96 -73.60 -7.52
CA ALA A 15 16.52 -72.80 -6.43
C ALA A 15 18.05 -72.66 -6.54
N GLU A 16 18.77 -73.74 -6.88
CA GLU A 16 20.22 -73.70 -7.14
C GLU A 16 20.56 -72.78 -8.31
N ILE A 17 19.86 -72.90 -9.44
CA ILE A 17 20.04 -72.02 -10.62
C ILE A 17 19.80 -70.55 -10.25
N ASN A 18 18.72 -70.26 -9.52
CA ASN A 18 18.42 -68.89 -9.10
C ASN A 18 19.49 -68.32 -8.16
N THR A 19 20.04 -69.16 -7.28
CA THR A 19 21.14 -68.76 -6.39
C THR A 19 22.41 -68.41 -7.20
N ILE A 20 22.76 -69.24 -8.19
CA ILE A 20 23.89 -68.98 -9.09
C ILE A 20 23.68 -67.68 -9.87
N ASN A 21 22.48 -67.44 -10.39
CA ASN A 21 22.14 -66.21 -11.12
C ASN A 21 22.32 -64.97 -10.24
N GLN A 22 21.79 -64.98 -9.01
CA GLN A 22 21.94 -63.87 -8.06
C GLN A 22 23.41 -63.58 -7.74
N GLN A 23 24.21 -64.62 -7.50
CA GLN A 23 25.65 -64.48 -7.24
C GLN A 23 26.39 -63.89 -8.45
N ALA A 24 26.09 -64.36 -9.66
CA ALA A 24 26.68 -63.84 -10.88
C ALA A 24 26.32 -62.36 -11.13
N GLU A 25 25.07 -61.98 -10.89
CA GLU A 25 24.62 -60.58 -11.01
C GLU A 25 25.31 -59.66 -10.01
N LYS A 26 25.50 -60.13 -8.77
CA LYS A 26 26.22 -59.40 -7.72
C LYS A 26 27.69 -59.18 -8.12
N ILE A 27 28.38 -60.23 -8.57
CA ILE A 27 29.77 -60.14 -9.03
C ILE A 27 29.88 -59.17 -10.21
N LEU A 28 28.92 -59.20 -11.14
CA LEU A 28 28.89 -58.31 -12.28
C LEU A 28 28.74 -56.84 -11.85
N LEU A 29 27.84 -56.54 -10.91
CA LEU A 29 27.65 -55.19 -10.40
C LEU A 29 28.91 -54.65 -9.70
N ILE A 30 29.51 -55.44 -8.81
CA ILE A 30 30.75 -55.07 -8.11
C ILE A 30 31.87 -54.81 -9.12
N SER A 31 32.02 -55.72 -10.10
CA SER A 31 33.03 -55.59 -11.15
C SER A 31 32.80 -54.33 -11.99
N ALA A 32 31.55 -54.02 -12.35
CA ALA A 32 31.19 -52.83 -13.10
C ALA A 32 31.56 -51.53 -12.36
N ILE A 33 31.37 -51.50 -11.04
CA ILE A 33 31.70 -50.35 -10.18
C ILE A 33 33.21 -50.17 -10.09
N GLU A 34 33.98 -51.25 -9.88
CA GLU A 34 35.45 -51.17 -9.83
C GLU A 34 36.03 -50.74 -11.18
N ILE A 35 35.50 -51.25 -12.30
CA ILE A 35 35.88 -50.78 -13.63
C ILE A 35 35.56 -49.29 -13.77
N GLY A 36 34.39 -48.83 -13.33
CA GLY A 36 34.00 -47.43 -13.31
C GLY A 36 35.00 -46.53 -12.56
N LYS A 37 35.49 -47.00 -11.40
CA LYS A 37 36.53 -46.34 -10.61
C LYS A 37 37.84 -46.20 -11.41
N ARG A 38 38.34 -47.29 -12.00
CA ARG A 38 39.57 -47.27 -12.82
C ARG A 38 39.42 -46.42 -14.07
N LEU A 39 38.25 -46.40 -14.69
CA LEU A 39 37.96 -45.52 -15.82
C LEU A 39 38.00 -44.05 -15.42
N LYS A 40 37.54 -43.70 -14.22
CA LYS A 40 37.69 -42.34 -13.67
C LYS A 40 39.14 -41.95 -13.46
N GLU A 41 39.94 -42.85 -12.88
CA GLU A 41 41.38 -42.64 -12.70
C GLU A 41 42.09 -42.47 -14.05
N ALA A 42 41.83 -43.36 -15.01
CA ALA A 42 42.40 -43.28 -16.36
C ALA A 42 42.00 -41.99 -17.08
N LYS A 43 40.73 -41.56 -16.98
CA LYS A 43 40.24 -40.34 -17.63
C LYS A 43 40.95 -39.07 -17.13
N ALA A 44 41.46 -39.07 -15.89
CA ALA A 44 42.25 -37.96 -15.36
C ALA A 44 43.69 -37.92 -15.89
N LEU A 45 44.21 -39.06 -16.39
CA LEU A 45 45.57 -39.21 -16.90
C LEU A 45 45.64 -39.11 -18.43
N VAL A 46 44.55 -39.45 -19.13
CA VAL A 46 44.49 -39.41 -20.60
C VAL A 46 44.36 -37.94 -21.07
N PRO A 47 45.19 -37.49 -22.03
CA PRO A 47 45.09 -36.15 -22.59
C PRO A 47 43.71 -35.82 -23.18
N HIS A 48 43.33 -34.55 -23.13
CA HIS A 48 42.08 -34.08 -23.73
C HIS A 48 42.01 -34.45 -25.23
N GLY A 49 40.87 -35.01 -25.66
CA GLY A 49 40.63 -35.43 -27.05
C GLY A 49 40.96 -36.89 -27.35
N GLU A 50 41.85 -37.54 -26.57
CA GLU A 50 42.30 -38.92 -26.83
C GLU A 50 41.46 -39.99 -26.13
N TRP A 51 40.50 -39.59 -25.28
CA TRP A 51 39.70 -40.52 -24.45
C TRP A 51 38.99 -41.60 -25.27
N GLY A 52 38.34 -41.23 -26.38
CA GLY A 52 37.60 -42.19 -27.21
C GLY A 52 38.51 -43.23 -27.88
N LYS A 53 39.69 -42.79 -28.33
CA LYS A 53 40.70 -43.67 -28.93
C LYS A 53 41.28 -44.62 -27.90
N TRP A 54 41.66 -44.10 -26.73
CA TRP A 54 42.19 -44.90 -25.62
C TRP A 54 41.20 -45.99 -25.18
N LEU A 55 39.90 -45.65 -25.07
CA LEU A 55 38.87 -46.62 -24.73
C LEU A 55 38.77 -47.77 -25.74
N GLY A 56 38.83 -47.46 -27.03
CA GLY A 56 38.76 -48.46 -28.10
C GLY A 56 39.99 -49.36 -28.13
N GLU A 57 41.18 -48.78 -28.02
CA GLU A 57 42.45 -49.52 -28.18
C GLU A 57 42.90 -50.26 -26.90
N SER A 58 42.65 -49.70 -25.71
CA SER A 58 43.21 -50.24 -24.46
C SER A 58 42.27 -51.17 -23.71
N VAL A 59 40.95 -50.91 -23.77
CA VAL A 59 39.95 -51.64 -22.95
C VAL A 59 38.76 -52.14 -23.75
N ASN A 60 38.75 -51.96 -25.08
CA ASN A 60 37.68 -52.37 -26.00
C ASN A 60 36.29 -51.86 -25.59
N TYR A 61 36.20 -50.63 -25.08
CA TYR A 61 34.94 -50.03 -24.67
C TYR A 61 34.49 -48.91 -25.62
N SER A 62 33.17 -48.79 -25.77
CA SER A 62 32.59 -47.57 -26.32
C SER A 62 32.49 -46.51 -25.23
N GLN A 63 32.50 -45.23 -25.63
CA GLN A 63 32.33 -44.10 -24.72
C GLN A 63 31.05 -44.24 -23.88
N ARG A 64 29.93 -44.62 -24.51
CA ARG A 64 28.66 -44.87 -23.82
C ARG A 64 28.76 -45.93 -22.72
N THR A 65 29.56 -46.99 -22.94
CA THR A 65 29.75 -48.05 -21.94
C THR A 65 30.60 -47.55 -20.79
N ALA A 66 31.72 -46.89 -21.09
CA ALA A 66 32.59 -46.30 -20.09
C ALA A 66 31.85 -45.28 -19.21
N ASP A 67 31.04 -44.41 -19.83
CA ASP A 67 30.25 -43.41 -19.10
C ASP A 67 29.25 -44.06 -18.13
N LYS A 68 28.55 -45.12 -18.53
CA LYS A 68 27.64 -45.87 -17.64
C LYS A 68 28.36 -46.50 -16.45
N LEU A 69 29.54 -47.09 -16.68
CA LEU A 69 30.33 -47.70 -15.61
C LEU A 69 30.84 -46.64 -14.62
N MET A 70 31.33 -45.51 -15.14
CA MET A 70 31.71 -44.37 -14.31
C MET A 70 30.53 -43.78 -13.53
N GLN A 71 29.33 -43.73 -14.13
CA GLN A 71 28.11 -43.29 -13.44
C GLN A 71 27.73 -44.23 -12.30
N LEU A 72 27.82 -45.54 -12.49
CA LEU A 72 27.59 -46.53 -11.42
C LEU A 72 28.55 -46.33 -10.26
N PHE A 73 29.85 -46.14 -10.55
CA PHE A 73 30.82 -45.86 -9.51
C PHE A 73 30.49 -44.57 -8.75
N ASN A 74 30.05 -43.51 -9.43
CA ASN A 74 29.68 -42.26 -8.74
C ASN A 74 28.47 -42.45 -7.82
N GLY A 75 27.48 -43.22 -8.26
CA GLY A 75 26.25 -43.39 -7.51
C GLY A 75 26.31 -44.42 -6.39
N TYR A 76 27.17 -45.44 -6.49
CA TYR A 76 27.20 -46.57 -5.55
C TYR A 76 28.60 -46.93 -5.03
N GLY A 77 29.66 -46.30 -5.56
CA GLY A 77 31.04 -46.65 -5.23
C GLY A 77 31.36 -46.46 -3.75
N HIS A 78 30.81 -45.41 -3.13
CA HIS A 78 31.01 -45.13 -1.70
C HIS A 78 30.29 -46.14 -0.79
N GLU A 79 29.07 -46.57 -1.15
CA GLU A 79 28.27 -47.52 -0.35
C GLU A 79 28.87 -48.94 -0.36
N LEU A 80 29.45 -49.36 -1.50
CA LEU A 80 30.08 -50.67 -1.66
C LEU A 80 31.47 -50.78 -1.01
N LEU A 81 32.19 -49.66 -0.86
CA LEU A 81 33.50 -49.60 -0.20
C LEU A 81 33.40 -49.75 1.33
N VAL A 82 32.31 -49.29 1.94
CA VAL A 82 32.10 -49.34 3.41
C VAL A 82 31.69 -50.74 3.88
N SER A 83 31.06 -51.54 3.03
CA SER A 83 30.48 -52.85 3.39
C SER A 83 31.51 -54.00 3.51
N SER A 84 32.81 -53.74 3.31
CA SER A 84 33.83 -54.81 3.31
C SER A 84 34.54 -55.03 4.65
N ASP A 85 34.55 -54.05 5.57
CA ASP A 85 35.38 -54.11 6.79
C ASP A 85 34.66 -53.75 8.12
N ASP A 86 33.38 -53.34 8.12
CA ASP A 86 32.71 -52.87 9.36
C ASP A 86 31.47 -53.69 9.76
N ASP A 87 31.50 -54.15 11.00
CA ASP A 87 30.48 -54.92 11.71
C ASP A 87 29.27 -54.03 12.02
N GLY A 88 28.30 -53.99 11.09
CA GLY A 88 26.88 -53.90 11.46
C GLY A 88 26.28 -52.54 11.85
N SER A 89 26.62 -51.40 11.23
CA SER A 89 25.87 -50.16 11.52
C SER A 89 25.54 -49.17 10.39
N SER A 90 25.71 -49.52 9.12
CA SER A 90 25.15 -48.68 8.05
C SER A 90 23.74 -49.13 7.69
N ASN A 91 22.73 -48.36 8.11
CA ASN A 91 21.31 -48.54 7.80
C ASN A 91 20.95 -48.41 6.31
N SER A 92 21.93 -48.29 5.40
CA SER A 92 21.69 -48.24 3.97
C SER A 92 21.25 -49.62 3.45
N PRO A 93 20.02 -49.77 2.93
CA PRO A 93 19.53 -51.02 2.35
C PRO A 93 20.48 -51.49 1.24
N PRO A 94 20.76 -52.79 1.17
CA PRO A 94 21.96 -53.25 0.51
C PRO A 94 21.81 -53.16 -1.01
N VAL A 95 22.64 -52.33 -1.63
CA VAL A 95 23.06 -52.49 -3.04
C VAL A 95 23.49 -53.93 -3.34
N ALA A 96 23.82 -54.73 -2.30
CA ALA A 96 24.27 -56.10 -2.38
C ALA A 96 23.30 -57.09 -3.09
N ASN A 97 22.02 -56.75 -3.27
CA ASN A 97 21.04 -57.60 -3.97
C ASN A 97 20.51 -57.00 -5.28
N LEU A 98 21.11 -55.91 -5.79
CA LEU A 98 20.73 -55.31 -7.06
C LEU A 98 21.49 -55.94 -8.22
N SER A 99 20.81 -56.14 -9.35
CA SER A 99 21.47 -56.47 -10.61
C SER A 99 22.03 -55.22 -11.28
N TYR A 100 23.05 -55.38 -12.13
CA TYR A 100 23.66 -54.30 -12.92
C TYR A 100 22.62 -53.40 -13.63
N SER A 101 21.62 -54.02 -14.26
CA SER A 101 20.58 -53.28 -14.98
C SER A 101 19.70 -52.46 -14.03
N LYS A 102 19.33 -53.01 -12.88
CA LYS A 102 18.49 -52.33 -11.89
C LYS A 102 19.23 -51.17 -11.23
N ALA A 103 20.51 -51.36 -10.88
CA ALA A 103 21.36 -50.31 -10.34
C ALA A 103 21.45 -49.10 -11.29
N LEU A 104 21.61 -49.35 -12.60
CA LEU A 104 21.62 -48.29 -13.61
C LEU A 104 20.28 -47.54 -13.71
N ILE A 105 19.16 -48.24 -13.59
CA ILE A 105 17.83 -47.62 -13.66
C ILE A 105 17.61 -46.71 -12.45
N LEU A 106 18.00 -47.16 -11.26
CA LEU A 106 17.89 -46.40 -10.02
C LEU A 106 18.71 -45.11 -10.01
N LEU A 107 19.79 -44.99 -10.79
CA LEU A 107 20.52 -43.72 -10.98
C LEU A 107 19.66 -42.61 -11.60
N GLY A 108 18.47 -42.95 -12.13
CA GLY A 108 17.48 -41.96 -12.56
C GLY A 108 16.83 -41.18 -11.40
N ILE A 109 16.98 -41.65 -10.17
CA ILE A 109 16.50 -41.02 -8.93
C ILE A 109 17.69 -40.34 -8.22
N PRO A 110 17.51 -39.13 -7.64
CA PRO A 110 18.52 -38.50 -6.79
C PRO A 110 19.00 -39.43 -5.67
N GLU A 111 20.27 -39.31 -5.28
CA GLU A 111 20.90 -40.16 -4.24
C GLU A 111 20.12 -40.15 -2.93
N GLU A 112 19.65 -38.96 -2.53
CA GLU A 112 18.94 -38.71 -1.28
C GLU A 112 17.56 -39.40 -1.23
N GLU A 113 17.00 -39.72 -2.39
CA GLU A 113 15.68 -40.34 -2.53
C GLU A 113 15.77 -41.84 -2.91
N ARG A 114 16.95 -42.33 -3.31
CA ARG A 114 17.16 -43.72 -3.73
C ARG A 114 16.92 -44.71 -2.59
N GLU A 115 17.45 -44.42 -1.41
CA GLU A 115 17.28 -45.28 -0.23
C GLU A 115 15.80 -45.44 0.13
N ARG A 116 15.06 -44.33 0.26
CA ARG A 116 13.61 -44.36 0.52
C ARG A 116 12.85 -45.09 -0.58
N PHE A 117 13.20 -44.85 -1.84
CA PHE A 117 12.58 -45.55 -2.96
C PHE A 117 12.77 -47.07 -2.88
N VAL A 118 13.97 -47.55 -2.49
CA VAL A 118 14.25 -48.98 -2.30
C VAL A 118 13.57 -49.55 -1.06
N GLN A 119 13.32 -48.74 -0.01
CA GLN A 119 12.56 -49.18 1.16
C GLN A 119 11.05 -49.29 0.85
N ASP A 120 10.52 -48.32 0.10
CA ASP A 120 9.09 -48.24 -0.23
C ASP A 120 8.69 -49.21 -1.35
N ASN A 121 9.64 -49.64 -2.18
CA ASN A 121 9.40 -50.53 -3.33
C ASN A 121 10.23 -51.79 -3.19
N ASP A 122 9.65 -52.96 -3.46
CA ASP A 122 10.38 -54.23 -3.52
C ASP A 122 11.20 -54.34 -4.82
N VAL A 123 12.24 -53.51 -4.94
CA VAL A 123 13.08 -53.41 -6.14
C VAL A 123 13.75 -54.74 -6.51
N VAL A 124 13.97 -55.63 -5.52
CA VAL A 124 14.58 -56.93 -5.72
C VAL A 124 13.65 -57.85 -6.51
N SER A 125 12.35 -57.87 -6.19
CA SER A 125 11.37 -58.70 -6.91
C SER A 125 10.88 -58.08 -8.23
N MET A 126 10.88 -56.74 -8.34
CA MET A 126 10.42 -56.04 -9.54
C MET A 126 11.16 -56.48 -10.81
N THR A 127 10.44 -56.62 -11.91
CA THR A 127 11.04 -56.78 -13.22
C THR A 127 11.74 -55.49 -13.66
N LYS A 128 12.61 -55.60 -14.67
CA LYS A 128 13.30 -54.43 -15.22
C LYS A 128 12.32 -53.38 -15.75
N GLN A 129 11.19 -53.80 -16.34
CA GLN A 129 10.19 -52.91 -16.91
C GLN A 129 9.40 -52.19 -15.83
N GLU A 130 8.91 -52.92 -14.82
CA GLU A 130 8.21 -52.32 -13.68
C GLU A 130 9.10 -51.32 -12.95
N LEU A 131 10.39 -51.63 -12.75
CA LEU A 131 11.33 -50.69 -12.14
C LEU A 131 11.53 -49.43 -13.00
N GLN A 132 11.57 -49.55 -14.32
CA GLN A 132 11.68 -48.39 -15.22
C GLN A 132 10.44 -47.50 -15.14
N GLU A 133 9.26 -48.08 -15.04
CA GLU A 133 8.00 -47.35 -14.88
C GLU A 133 7.94 -46.65 -13.52
N ALA A 134 8.23 -47.35 -12.43
CA ALA A 134 8.24 -46.77 -11.09
C ALA A 134 9.26 -45.63 -10.94
N VAL A 135 10.46 -45.78 -11.52
CA VAL A 135 11.46 -44.68 -11.54
C VAL A 135 10.96 -43.50 -12.37
N LYS A 136 10.28 -43.74 -13.50
CA LYS A 136 9.71 -42.68 -14.34
C LYS A 136 8.61 -41.92 -13.58
N GLU A 137 7.73 -42.63 -12.88
CA GLU A 137 6.68 -42.03 -12.04
C GLU A 137 7.29 -41.23 -10.89
N LYS A 138 8.25 -41.80 -10.15
CA LYS A 138 8.95 -41.08 -9.07
C LYS A 138 9.63 -39.82 -9.59
N LYS A 139 10.27 -39.88 -10.76
CA LYS A 139 10.90 -38.71 -11.37
C LYS A 139 9.88 -37.63 -11.75
N GLN A 140 8.72 -38.03 -12.24
CA GLN A 140 7.63 -37.10 -12.55
C GLN A 140 7.08 -36.47 -11.27
N ALA A 141 6.83 -37.27 -10.23
CA ALA A 141 6.39 -36.77 -8.93
C ALA A 141 7.40 -35.80 -8.28
N LEU A 142 8.71 -36.07 -8.40
CA LEU A 142 9.74 -35.16 -7.92
C LEU A 142 9.73 -33.82 -8.66
N ARG A 143 9.54 -33.83 -9.99
CA ARG A 143 9.42 -32.60 -10.78
C ARG A 143 8.19 -31.79 -10.37
N GLU A 144 7.04 -32.43 -10.25
CA GLU A 144 5.79 -31.78 -9.83
C GLU A 144 5.92 -31.20 -8.41
N ARG A 145 6.55 -31.94 -7.49
CA ARG A 145 6.86 -31.45 -6.14
C ARG A 145 7.75 -30.21 -6.17
N ASP A 146 8.80 -30.23 -6.98
CA ASP A 146 9.75 -29.13 -7.06
C ASP A 146 9.11 -27.89 -7.71
N GLU A 147 8.27 -28.07 -8.75
CA GLU A 147 7.47 -27.00 -9.35
C GLU A 147 6.47 -26.40 -8.36
N ALA A 148 5.76 -27.25 -7.60
CA ALA A 148 4.84 -26.81 -6.56
C ALA A 148 5.56 -26.05 -5.43
N ASN A 149 6.75 -26.49 -5.04
CA ASN A 149 7.58 -25.80 -4.05
C ASN A 149 8.05 -24.42 -4.57
N GLN A 150 8.45 -24.32 -5.83
CA GLN A 150 8.82 -23.03 -6.44
C GLN A 150 7.63 -22.06 -6.47
N GLU A 151 6.44 -22.53 -6.83
CA GLU A 151 5.25 -21.68 -6.86
C GLU A 151 4.80 -21.24 -5.46
N ARG A 152 4.91 -22.15 -4.48
CA ARG A 152 4.69 -21.84 -3.07
C ARG A 152 5.65 -20.76 -2.59
N GLU A 153 6.93 -20.86 -2.92
CA GLU A 153 7.94 -19.87 -2.53
C GLU A 153 7.65 -18.50 -3.15
N ARG A 154 7.28 -18.45 -4.45
CA ARG A 154 6.84 -17.21 -5.10
C ARG A 154 5.64 -16.58 -4.42
N THR A 155 4.67 -17.41 -4.00
CA THR A 155 3.47 -16.95 -3.30
C THR A 155 3.81 -16.40 -1.92
N ILE A 156 4.69 -17.07 -1.17
CA ILE A 156 5.20 -16.59 0.12
C ILE A 156 5.88 -15.24 -0.08
N GLN A 157 6.79 -15.13 -1.05
CA GLN A 157 7.48 -13.88 -1.34
C GLN A 157 6.49 -12.74 -1.66
N LYS A 158 5.52 -12.99 -2.55
CA LYS A 158 4.48 -11.99 -2.87
C LYS A 158 3.67 -11.57 -1.65
N ASN A 159 3.29 -12.51 -0.78
CA ASN A 159 2.58 -12.18 0.45
C ASN A 159 3.45 -11.36 1.41
N THR A 160 4.75 -11.66 1.53
CA THR A 160 5.66 -10.85 2.36
C THR A 160 5.81 -9.42 1.82
N ASP A 161 5.86 -9.25 0.50
CA ASP A 161 5.94 -7.93 -0.12
C ASP A 161 4.64 -7.13 0.05
N LEU A 162 3.48 -7.78 -0.09
CA LEU A 162 2.18 -7.18 0.20
C LEU A 162 2.05 -6.78 1.67
N GLN A 163 2.54 -7.61 2.59
CA GLN A 163 2.53 -7.29 4.01
C GLN A 163 3.38 -6.04 4.29
N ARG A 164 4.58 -5.95 3.68
CA ARG A 164 5.44 -4.76 3.78
C ARG A 164 4.75 -3.51 3.22
N GLU A 165 4.02 -3.65 2.11
CA GLU A 165 3.25 -2.53 1.55
C GLU A 165 2.11 -2.10 2.48
N LEU A 166 1.40 -3.04 3.09
CA LEU A 166 0.35 -2.75 4.07
C LEU A 166 0.92 -2.03 5.29
N ASP A 167 2.05 -2.48 5.83
CA ASP A 167 2.70 -1.84 6.97
C ASP A 167 3.13 -0.41 6.64
N ASN A 168 3.66 -0.18 5.42
CA ASN A 168 3.99 1.15 4.93
C ASN A 168 2.75 2.04 4.80
N LYS A 169 1.64 1.54 4.22
CA LYS A 169 0.38 2.28 4.12
C LYS A 169 -0.18 2.59 5.51
N ASN A 170 -0.14 1.64 6.44
CA ASN A 170 -0.57 1.83 7.83
C ASN A 170 0.26 2.90 8.53
N SER A 171 1.58 2.92 8.35
CA SER A 171 2.43 3.99 8.91
C SER A 171 2.11 5.37 8.31
N THR A 172 1.69 5.41 7.03
CA THR A 172 1.25 6.64 6.38
C THR A 172 -0.09 7.10 6.93
N ILE A 173 -1.03 6.17 7.11
CA ILE A 173 -2.34 6.44 7.72
C ILE A 173 -2.15 7.00 9.12
N THR A 174 -1.33 6.38 9.98
CA THR A 174 -1.10 6.89 11.35
C THR A 174 -0.51 8.30 11.33
N LYS A 175 0.46 8.59 10.44
CA LYS A 175 0.99 9.93 10.26
C LYS A 175 -0.09 10.94 9.84
N LEU A 176 -0.90 10.61 8.84
CA LEU A 176 -2.01 11.48 8.39
C LEU A 176 -3.06 11.67 9.48
N THR A 177 -3.40 10.63 10.23
CA THR A 177 -4.31 10.72 11.38
C THR A 177 -3.75 11.65 12.45
N THR A 178 -2.47 11.55 12.81
CA THR A 178 -1.86 12.48 13.77
C THR A 178 -1.88 13.93 13.26
N GLN A 179 -1.58 14.17 11.97
CA GLN A 179 -1.66 15.50 11.37
C GLN A 179 -3.08 16.06 11.41
N ASN A 180 -4.08 15.26 11.04
CA ASN A 180 -5.49 15.66 11.12
C ASN A 180 -5.90 16.02 12.55
N THR A 181 -5.53 15.21 13.56
CA THR A 181 -5.86 15.54 14.96
C THR A 181 -5.18 16.82 15.45
N THR A 182 -3.97 17.12 14.98
CA THR A 182 -3.29 18.38 15.30
C THR A 182 -4.00 19.57 14.65
N LEU A 183 -4.34 19.45 13.37
CA LEU A 183 -5.09 20.49 12.65
C LEU A 183 -6.48 20.73 13.27
N GLU A 184 -7.18 19.68 13.70
CA GLU A 184 -8.45 19.79 14.41
C GLU A 184 -8.31 20.58 15.72
N LYS A 185 -7.23 20.34 16.48
CA LYS A 185 -6.92 21.11 17.70
C LYS A 185 -6.62 22.57 17.37
N GLU A 186 -5.81 22.84 16.35
CA GLU A 186 -5.51 24.21 15.91
C GLU A 186 -6.78 24.95 15.49
N VAL A 187 -7.63 24.33 14.66
CA VAL A 187 -8.92 24.89 14.26
C VAL A 187 -9.80 25.19 15.47
N SER A 188 -9.85 24.29 16.47
CA SER A 188 -10.59 24.52 17.71
C SER A 188 -10.04 25.71 18.51
N VAL A 189 -8.72 25.86 18.60
CA VAL A 189 -8.08 27.01 19.26
C VAL A 189 -8.40 28.31 18.52
N TYR A 190 -8.28 28.32 17.19
CA TYR A 190 -8.64 29.49 16.39
C TYR A 190 -10.12 29.88 16.57
N LYS A 191 -11.01 28.89 16.65
CA LYS A 191 -12.43 29.12 16.91
C LYS A 191 -12.65 29.77 18.28
N GLN A 192 -12.06 29.22 19.35
CA GLN A 192 -12.15 29.81 20.69
C GLN A 192 -11.58 31.24 20.77
N ILE A 193 -10.44 31.49 20.10
CA ILE A 193 -9.85 32.83 20.02
C ILE A 193 -10.78 33.79 19.28
N SER A 194 -11.41 33.35 18.19
CA SER A 194 -12.35 34.17 17.43
C SER A 194 -13.60 34.53 18.26
N GLU A 195 -14.16 33.57 18.98
CA GLU A 195 -15.32 33.75 19.88
C GLU A 195 -14.95 34.70 21.04
N SER A 196 -13.80 34.48 21.68
CA SER A 196 -13.30 35.35 22.77
C SER A 196 -13.04 36.79 22.28
N ARG A 197 -12.53 36.97 21.06
CA ARG A 197 -12.36 38.30 20.46
C ARG A 197 -13.71 38.96 20.23
N GLN A 198 -14.71 38.22 19.79
CA GLN A 198 -16.05 38.72 19.54
C GLN A 198 -16.74 39.15 20.85
N GLU A 199 -16.60 38.36 21.93
CA GLU A 199 -17.05 38.71 23.28
C GLU A 199 -16.34 39.95 23.85
N ASN A 200 -15.02 40.05 23.68
CA ASN A 200 -14.26 41.23 24.10
C ASN A 200 -14.66 42.50 23.35
N VAL A 201 -15.00 42.39 22.06
CA VAL A 201 -15.55 43.50 21.28
C VAL A 201 -16.92 43.90 21.83
N THR A 202 -17.78 42.94 22.18
CA THR A 202 -19.10 43.23 22.78
C THR A 202 -18.98 43.86 24.16
N GLN A 203 -18.04 43.40 25.00
CA GLN A 203 -17.79 43.98 26.33
C GLN A 203 -17.17 45.38 26.28
N LYS A 204 -16.28 45.65 25.31
CA LYS A 204 -15.77 47.02 25.08
C LYS A 204 -16.87 47.95 24.57
N GLN A 205 -17.80 47.46 23.76
CA GLN A 205 -18.96 48.24 23.33
C GLN A 205 -19.92 48.55 24.49
N THR A 206 -20.08 47.64 25.47
CA THR A 206 -20.91 47.89 26.66
C THR A 206 -20.26 48.88 27.63
N LYS A 207 -18.95 48.75 27.91
CA LYS A 207 -18.21 49.70 28.77
C LYS A 207 -18.06 51.10 28.16
N LEU A 208 -18.00 51.20 26.83
CA LEU A 208 -18.03 52.48 26.12
C LEU A 208 -19.46 53.09 26.10
N GLY A 209 -20.51 52.31 26.38
CA GLY A 209 -21.88 52.80 26.55
C GLY A 209 -22.06 53.58 27.85
N GLU A 210 -21.61 53.04 28.98
CA GLU A 210 -21.88 53.57 30.32
C GLU A 210 -21.28 54.97 30.58
N SER A 211 -20.08 55.26 30.06
CA SER A 211 -19.43 56.57 30.27
C SER A 211 -19.78 57.63 29.20
N THR A 212 -20.56 57.27 28.17
CA THR A 212 -20.93 58.14 27.05
C THR A 212 -22.43 58.47 27.04
N GLU A 213 -23.24 57.89 27.93
CA GLU A 213 -24.68 58.13 28.01
C GLU A 213 -25.04 59.55 28.52
N GLU A 214 -24.31 60.10 29.49
CA GLU A 214 -24.57 61.47 29.99
C GLU A 214 -24.22 62.55 28.94
N PHE A 215 -23.13 62.40 28.19
CA PHE A 215 -22.71 63.39 27.18
C PHE A 215 -23.46 63.25 25.83
N LEU A 216 -23.87 62.03 25.44
CA LEU A 216 -24.69 61.80 24.24
C LEU A 216 -26.17 62.16 24.44
N SER A 217 -26.71 62.08 25.66
CA SER A 217 -28.12 62.44 25.90
C SER A 217 -28.38 63.93 25.63
N ALA A 218 -27.51 64.82 26.11
CA ALA A 218 -27.60 66.26 25.88
C ALA A 218 -27.44 66.61 24.38
N ARG A 219 -26.49 65.97 23.68
CA ARG A 219 -26.24 66.22 22.25
C ARG A 219 -27.34 65.67 21.34
N LYS A 220 -27.91 64.50 21.63
CA LYS A 220 -29.04 63.92 20.90
C LYS A 220 -30.30 64.76 21.04
N ILE A 221 -30.55 65.35 22.21
CA ILE A 221 -31.68 66.27 22.43
C ILE A 221 -31.51 67.55 21.60
N THR A 222 -30.30 68.15 21.58
CA THR A 222 -30.04 69.36 20.77
C THR A 222 -30.09 69.08 19.26
N ASP A 223 -29.59 67.93 18.80
CA ASP A 223 -29.64 67.56 17.38
C ASP A 223 -31.08 67.29 16.90
N ALA A 224 -31.90 66.63 17.73
CA ALA A 224 -33.31 66.42 17.43
C ALA A 224 -34.09 67.74 17.36
N GLN A 225 -33.87 68.65 18.33
CA GLN A 225 -34.51 69.98 18.34
C GLN A 225 -34.11 70.80 17.11
N PHE A 226 -32.82 70.81 16.73
CA PHE A 226 -32.36 71.50 15.54
C PHE A 226 -33.03 70.96 14.26
N ASN A 227 -33.12 69.63 14.10
CA ASN A 227 -33.76 69.02 12.94
C ASN A 227 -35.25 69.38 12.84
N ILE A 228 -35.98 69.38 13.96
CA ILE A 228 -37.40 69.79 13.99
C ILE A 228 -37.55 71.25 13.54
N HIS A 229 -36.71 72.16 14.07
CA HIS A 229 -36.77 73.57 13.67
C HIS A 229 -36.41 73.78 12.19
N ARG A 230 -35.39 73.08 11.69
CA ARG A 230 -35.00 73.10 10.27
C ARG A 230 -36.16 72.66 9.38
N ASP A 231 -36.75 71.52 9.67
CA ASP A 231 -37.80 70.95 8.82
C ASP A 231 -39.06 71.82 8.84
N ASN A 232 -39.42 72.38 10.00
CA ASN A 232 -40.52 73.33 10.11
C ASN A 232 -40.28 74.60 9.27
N MET A 233 -39.07 75.16 9.28
CA MET A 233 -38.74 76.33 8.45
C MET A 233 -38.82 76.02 6.96
N ILE A 234 -38.29 74.87 6.53
CA ILE A 234 -38.33 74.45 5.12
C ILE A 234 -39.79 74.26 4.68
N ASN A 235 -40.58 73.54 5.48
CA ASN A 235 -41.98 73.25 5.15
C ASN A 235 -42.84 74.52 5.10
N ALA A 236 -42.66 75.44 6.06
CA ALA A 236 -43.36 76.73 6.06
C ALA A 236 -42.98 77.58 4.84
N TYR A 237 -41.70 77.61 4.47
CA TYR A 237 -41.24 78.34 3.29
C TYR A 237 -41.81 77.74 1.99
N GLN A 238 -41.83 76.40 1.87
CA GLN A 238 -42.45 75.74 0.72
C GLN A 238 -43.96 76.02 0.63
N ALA A 239 -44.68 76.02 1.75
CA ALA A 239 -46.10 76.37 1.77
C ALA A 239 -46.32 77.83 1.32
N LEU A 240 -45.48 78.76 1.78
CA LEU A 240 -45.52 80.15 1.34
C LEU A 240 -45.30 80.26 -0.18
N LEU A 241 -44.31 79.57 -0.74
CA LEU A 241 -44.08 79.55 -2.18
C LEU A 241 -45.28 79.00 -2.96
N LYS A 242 -45.95 77.96 -2.45
CA LYS A 242 -47.18 77.43 -3.05
C LYS A 242 -48.30 78.46 -3.03
N THR A 243 -48.48 79.20 -1.92
CA THR A 243 -49.49 80.27 -1.86
C THR A 243 -49.19 81.41 -2.83
N LEU A 244 -47.91 81.80 -2.99
CA LEU A 244 -47.51 82.80 -3.98
C LEU A 244 -47.71 82.30 -5.41
N ALA A 245 -47.50 81.01 -5.68
CA ALA A 245 -47.76 80.42 -6.98
C ALA A 245 -49.27 80.43 -7.30
N ALA A 246 -50.12 80.05 -6.35
CA ALA A 246 -51.57 80.10 -6.51
C ALA A 246 -52.07 81.55 -6.70
N LEU A 247 -51.53 82.50 -5.93
CA LEU A 247 -51.90 83.91 -6.02
C LEU A 247 -51.47 84.54 -7.36
N ALA A 248 -50.43 84.01 -8.02
CA ALA A 248 -50.01 84.47 -9.34
C ALA A 248 -51.08 84.27 -10.43
N GLU A 249 -51.99 83.30 -10.25
CA GLU A 249 -53.09 83.04 -11.19
C GLU A 249 -54.31 83.91 -10.92
N THR A 250 -54.50 84.38 -9.68
CA THR A 250 -55.70 85.14 -9.27
C THR A 250 -55.45 86.65 -9.15
N ASP A 251 -54.30 87.06 -8.62
CA ASP A 251 -53.91 88.46 -8.39
C ASP A 251 -52.38 88.64 -8.49
N PRO A 252 -51.86 88.93 -9.70
CA PRO A 252 -50.42 89.08 -9.93
C PRO A 252 -49.77 90.24 -9.18
N GLU A 253 -50.51 91.32 -8.90
CA GLU A 253 -49.98 92.50 -8.21
C GLU A 253 -49.80 92.22 -6.72
N LEU A 254 -50.82 91.66 -6.07
CA LEU A 254 -50.76 91.27 -4.66
C LEU A 254 -49.71 90.17 -4.42
N LYS A 255 -49.57 89.25 -5.37
CA LYS A 255 -48.49 88.25 -5.37
C LYS A 255 -47.11 88.88 -5.35
N GLU A 256 -46.90 89.98 -6.09
CA GLU A 256 -45.61 90.65 -6.15
C GLU A 256 -45.30 91.43 -4.86
N GLU A 257 -46.31 92.00 -4.20
CA GLU A 257 -46.18 92.59 -2.86
C GLU A 257 -45.77 91.54 -1.83
N TYR A 258 -46.48 90.41 -1.77
CA TYR A 258 -46.19 89.34 -0.81
C TYR A 258 -44.84 88.67 -1.08
N ARG A 259 -44.42 88.57 -2.36
CA ARG A 259 -43.08 88.10 -2.72
C ARG A 259 -42.00 89.02 -2.12
N LYS A 260 -42.14 90.34 -2.25
CA LYS A 260 -41.18 91.30 -1.68
C LYS A 260 -41.13 91.23 -0.16
N MET A 261 -42.30 91.09 0.49
CA MET A 261 -42.37 90.93 1.94
C MET A 261 -41.69 89.64 2.42
N ALA A 262 -41.97 88.52 1.75
CA ALA A 262 -41.34 87.22 2.02
C ALA A 262 -39.81 87.28 1.85
N HIS A 263 -39.34 87.93 0.78
CA HIS A 263 -37.91 88.12 0.53
C HIS A 263 -37.23 88.90 1.66
N GLY A 264 -37.83 90.00 2.12
CA GLY A 264 -37.30 90.80 3.23
C GLY A 264 -37.22 90.02 4.55
N ILE A 265 -38.18 89.13 4.82
CA ILE A 265 -38.14 88.26 6.01
C ILE A 265 -36.93 87.30 5.94
N VAL A 266 -36.74 86.62 4.81
CA VAL A 266 -35.64 85.65 4.63
C VAL A 266 -34.28 86.35 4.67
N GLU A 267 -34.15 87.51 4.05
CA GLU A 267 -32.89 88.29 4.07
C GLU A 267 -32.53 88.73 5.49
N ASN A 268 -33.52 89.17 6.28
CA ASN A 268 -33.32 89.54 7.68
C ASN A 268 -32.94 88.33 8.55
N MET A 269 -33.57 87.17 8.30
CA MET A 269 -33.18 85.91 8.96
C MET A 269 -31.73 85.54 8.63
N ALA A 270 -31.33 85.63 7.36
CA ALA A 270 -29.96 85.34 6.93
C ALA A 270 -28.94 86.28 7.58
N LYS A 271 -29.21 87.60 7.61
CA LYS A 271 -28.34 88.59 8.26
C LYS A 271 -28.12 88.29 9.74
N ARG A 272 -29.16 87.83 10.45
CA ARG A 272 -29.08 87.48 11.88
C ARG A 272 -28.26 86.22 12.15
N LEU A 273 -28.15 85.32 11.18
CA LEU A 273 -27.32 84.12 11.29
C LEU A 273 -25.82 84.39 11.06
N ILE A 274 -25.47 85.52 10.43
CA ILE A 274 -24.06 85.89 10.16
C ILE A 274 -23.36 86.41 11.43
N VAL A 275 -24.09 87.05 12.35
CA VAL A 275 -23.53 87.62 13.59
C VAL A 275 -23.55 86.58 14.72
N TYR A 276 -22.38 86.28 15.30
CA TYR A 276 -22.25 85.32 16.40
C TYR A 276 -22.08 86.02 17.77
N PRO A 277 -22.79 85.61 18.85
CA PRO A 277 -23.90 84.66 18.85
C PRO A 277 -25.18 85.27 18.24
N PRO A 278 -26.05 84.46 17.62
CA PRO A 278 -27.28 84.97 17.02
C PRO A 278 -28.15 85.67 18.07
N SER A 279 -28.47 86.94 17.84
CA SER A 279 -29.25 87.74 18.80
C SER A 279 -30.73 87.37 18.78
N ILE A 280 -31.31 87.06 19.94
CA ILE A 280 -32.74 86.74 20.11
C ILE A 280 -33.49 88.06 20.36
N THR A 281 -33.94 88.72 19.28
CA THR A 281 -34.77 89.95 19.38
C THR A 281 -35.98 89.84 18.45
N THR A 282 -37.20 89.85 19.00
CA THR A 282 -38.46 89.75 18.22
C THR A 282 -38.86 91.12 17.66
N ASN A 283 -38.48 91.41 16.42
CA ASN A 283 -38.96 92.59 15.69
C ASN A 283 -39.73 92.15 14.44
N LEU A 284 -40.91 91.56 14.64
CA LEU A 284 -41.91 91.38 13.59
C LEU A 284 -42.91 92.53 13.69
N ASN A 285 -42.58 93.67 13.09
CA ASN A 285 -43.58 94.72 12.86
C ASN A 285 -44.38 94.32 11.60
N VAL A 286 -45.35 93.42 11.77
CA VAL A 286 -46.26 93.02 10.70
C VAL A 286 -47.23 94.19 10.47
N LYS A 287 -47.04 94.95 9.39
CA LYS A 287 -48.07 95.90 8.92
C LYS A 287 -49.34 95.09 8.64
N LYS A 288 -50.42 95.37 9.40
CA LYS A 288 -51.76 94.85 9.11
C LYS A 288 -52.14 95.27 7.70
N ILE A 289 -52.39 94.31 6.82
CA ILE A 289 -53.07 94.57 5.55
C ILE A 289 -54.55 94.69 5.90
N THR A 290 -55.07 95.91 5.80
CA THR A 290 -56.50 96.20 5.97
C THR A 290 -57.20 95.78 4.69
N THR A 291 -57.92 94.66 4.71
CA THR A 291 -58.89 94.33 3.66
C THR A 291 -60.19 95.04 4.00
N THR A 292 -60.49 96.15 3.33
CA THR A 292 -61.86 96.65 3.19
C THR A 292 -62.59 95.80 2.15
N LEU A 293 -63.78 95.34 2.52
CA LEU A 293 -64.77 94.63 1.70
C LEU A 293 -65.11 95.37 0.41
#